data_AF-W7BZI1-F1
#
_entry.id   AF-W7BZI1-F1
#
_cell.length_a   1.000
_cell.length_b   1.000
_cell.length_c   1.000
_cell.angle_alpha   90.00
_cell.angle_beta   90.00
_cell.angle_gamma   90.00
#
_symmetry.space_group_name_H-M   'P 1'
#
loop_
_entity.id
_entity.type
_entity.pdbx_description
1 polymer ?
#
loop_
_entity_poly.entity_id
_entity_poly.type
_entity_poly.pdbx_seq_one_letter_code
_entity_poly.pdbx_strand_id
1 'polypeptide(L)'
;MRKSNTLTRPKGIVLTGNNFTSRNIDYPVRIFAGISDAALLNGITIQSNNFRIIGKINNYYRSLINIREVPVTENNRTAYYPTALLSVFNNNIRSTNLGNVVDGSSTSKKDALQLLFLNNNKNNGKLLQTARNYIGTTLKSVTYSNKALRGSIIWNADETKTKYIRITNLAGKPITPEQKLIKGSTRNFSIPIKLVRGNQIKVQISESKGNYTNNSTILYQVK
;
A
#
# COMPACT_ATOMS: atom_id res chain seq x y z
N MET A 1 37.66 0.09 -19.96
CA MET A 1 36.60 -0.75 -19.37
C MET A 1 35.57 0.19 -18.74
N ARG A 2 34.35 0.35 -19.30
CA ARG A 2 33.30 1.16 -18.64
C ARG A 2 32.96 0.49 -17.31
N LYS A 3 33.06 1.22 -16.20
CA LYS A 3 32.62 0.72 -14.90
C LYS A 3 31.18 0.24 -15.06
N SER A 4 30.96 -1.06 -14.85
CA SER A 4 29.64 -1.61 -14.61
C SER A 4 29.05 -0.82 -13.45
N ASN A 5 28.02 -0.02 -13.70
CA ASN A 5 27.25 0.57 -12.61
C ASN A 5 26.61 -0.60 -11.88
N THR A 6 27.15 -0.99 -10.74
CA THR A 6 26.47 -1.92 -9.84
C THR A 6 25.15 -1.26 -9.46
N LEU A 7 24.04 -1.77 -10.01
CA LEU A 7 22.72 -1.26 -9.71
C LEU A 7 22.35 -1.64 -8.27
N THR A 8 22.71 -0.80 -7.31
CA THR A 8 22.31 -0.98 -5.91
C THR A 8 20.89 -0.50 -5.74
N ARG A 9 19.93 -1.44 -5.66
CA ARG A 9 18.56 -1.13 -5.23
C ARG A 9 18.51 -1.15 -3.71
N PRO A 10 17.99 -0.11 -3.06
CA PRO A 10 17.98 -0.05 -1.60
C PRO A 10 17.08 -1.14 -1.00
N LYS A 11 17.51 -1.67 0.14
CA LYS A 11 16.80 -2.68 0.95
C LYS A 11 16.70 -2.17 2.38
N GLY A 12 15.55 -2.38 3.03
CA GLY A 12 15.40 -2.08 4.47
C GLY A 12 15.50 -0.59 4.83
N ILE A 13 15.11 0.33 3.95
CA ILE A 13 15.02 1.75 4.31
C ILE A 13 13.87 1.94 5.30
N VAL A 14 14.16 2.55 6.44
CA VAL A 14 13.16 2.86 7.47
C VAL A 14 13.14 4.37 7.73
N LEU A 15 11.98 4.98 7.52
CA LEU A 15 11.66 6.34 7.93
C LEU A 15 10.68 6.28 9.11
N THR A 16 11.17 6.49 10.33
CA THR A 16 10.39 6.32 11.56
C THR A 16 10.50 7.49 12.53
N GLY A 17 9.37 7.92 13.10
CA GLY A 17 9.36 8.89 14.21
C GLY A 17 9.76 10.32 13.85
N ASN A 18 9.80 10.67 12.56
CA ASN A 18 10.25 11.98 12.11
C ASN A 18 9.12 13.02 12.13
N ASN A 19 9.50 14.30 12.27
CA ASN A 19 8.59 15.43 12.12
C ASN A 19 8.96 16.23 10.86
N PHE A 20 8.06 16.26 9.89
CA PHE A 20 8.21 17.01 8.64
C PHE A 20 7.25 18.18 8.64
N THR A 21 7.76 19.38 8.37
CA THR A 21 6.91 20.55 8.12
C THR A 21 7.28 21.15 6.77
N SER A 22 6.27 21.40 5.94
CA SER A 22 6.45 22.14 4.70
C SER A 22 5.29 23.10 4.47
N ARG A 23 5.56 24.20 3.74
CA ARG A 23 4.52 25.05 3.16
C ARG A 23 3.99 24.39 1.89
N ASN A 24 4.75 24.42 0.80
CA ASN A 24 4.41 23.73 -0.45
C ASN A 24 5.45 22.66 -0.74
N ILE A 25 5.01 21.52 -1.27
CA ILE A 25 5.90 20.41 -1.60
C ILE A 25 5.33 19.58 -2.73
N ASP A 26 6.16 19.17 -3.67
CA ASP A 26 5.71 18.35 -4.79
C ASP A 26 5.61 16.89 -4.37
N TYR A 27 6.63 16.37 -3.68
CA TYR A 27 6.70 14.99 -3.21
C TYR A 27 7.27 14.93 -1.78
N PRO A 28 6.42 14.84 -0.74
CA PRO A 28 6.88 14.65 0.64
C PRO A 28 7.78 13.43 0.80
N VAL A 29 7.42 12.34 0.14
CA VAL A 29 8.28 11.18 -0.05
C VAL A 29 8.17 10.71 -1.50
N ARG A 30 9.32 10.42 -2.13
CA ARG A 30 9.39 9.84 -3.47
C ARG A 30 10.30 8.62 -3.47
N ILE A 31 9.80 7.53 -4.04
CA ILE A 31 10.50 6.24 -4.11
C ILE A 31 10.62 5.85 -5.58
N PHE A 32 11.83 5.45 -5.99
CA PHE A 32 12.18 5.17 -7.38
C PHE A 32 12.51 3.68 -7.63
N ALA A 33 12.86 2.93 -6.61
CA ALA A 33 12.94 1.46 -6.61
C ALA A 33 13.20 0.99 -5.17
N GLY A 34 12.91 -0.28 -4.88
CA GLY A 34 13.28 -0.89 -3.60
C GLY A 34 13.13 -2.40 -3.67
N ILE A 35 14.06 -3.13 -3.06
CA ILE A 35 13.95 -4.59 -2.93
C ILE A 35 13.45 -4.95 -1.54
N SER A 36 12.72 -6.06 -1.46
CA SER A 36 12.31 -6.66 -0.21
C SER A 36 13.19 -7.85 0.12
N ASP A 37 13.51 -8.03 1.39
CA ASP A 37 13.82 -9.37 1.88
C ASP A 37 12.53 -10.19 1.92
N ALA A 38 12.45 -11.26 1.12
CA ALA A 38 11.27 -12.14 1.14
C ALA A 38 11.12 -12.87 2.49
N ALA A 39 12.23 -13.18 3.18
CA ALA A 39 12.20 -13.90 4.46
C ALA A 39 11.79 -12.98 5.62
N LEU A 40 12.22 -11.71 5.59
CA LEU A 40 11.98 -10.77 6.69
C LEU A 40 10.80 -9.81 6.42
N LEU A 41 10.17 -9.88 5.24
CA LEU A 41 9.22 -8.87 4.75
C LEU A 41 9.77 -7.45 4.98
N ASN A 42 11.07 -7.28 4.77
CA ASN A 42 11.75 -6.02 5.04
C ASN A 42 11.95 -5.28 3.72
N GLY A 43 11.06 -4.33 3.43
CA GLY A 43 11.10 -3.45 2.27
C GLY A 43 11.43 -2.02 2.68
N ILE A 44 10.75 -1.05 2.08
CA ILE A 44 10.77 0.34 2.55
C ILE A 44 9.67 0.50 3.59
N THR A 45 9.99 1.07 4.75
CA THR A 45 9.04 1.30 5.84
C THR A 45 8.95 2.78 6.17
N ILE A 46 7.75 3.32 6.19
CA ILE A 46 7.44 4.70 6.58
C ILE A 46 6.41 4.63 7.71
N GLN A 47 6.86 4.80 8.94
CA GLN A 47 6.01 4.57 10.11
C GLN A 47 6.08 5.66 11.16
N SER A 48 4.97 5.90 11.85
CA SER A 48 4.95 6.77 13.05
C SER A 48 5.54 8.17 12.83
N ASN A 49 5.54 8.68 11.59
CA ASN A 49 6.00 10.03 11.29
C ASN A 49 4.86 11.04 11.42
N ASN A 50 5.20 12.31 11.65
CA ASN A 50 4.29 13.43 11.64
C ASN A 50 4.57 14.31 10.41
N PHE A 51 3.62 14.41 9.49
CA PHE A 51 3.71 15.26 8.31
C PHE A 51 2.76 16.45 8.43
N ARG A 52 3.30 17.65 8.60
CA ARG A 52 2.54 18.91 8.59
C ARG A 52 2.79 19.64 7.26
N ILE A 53 1.81 19.61 6.37
CA ILE A 53 1.87 20.31 5.08
C ILE A 53 0.84 21.43 5.12
N ILE A 54 1.35 22.66 5.32
CA ILE A 54 0.54 23.86 5.58
C ILE A 54 -0.16 24.35 4.30
N GLY A 55 0.57 24.32 3.19
CA GLY A 55 0.08 24.68 1.86
C GLY A 55 -0.29 23.44 1.05
N LYS A 56 0.16 23.35 -0.20
CA LYS A 56 -0.30 22.35 -1.17
C LYS A 56 0.73 21.23 -1.39
N ILE A 57 0.19 20.05 -1.65
CA ILE A 57 0.91 18.95 -2.31
C ILE A 57 0.68 19.11 -3.81
N ASN A 58 1.72 19.46 -4.57
CA ASN A 58 1.55 19.89 -5.96
C ASN A 58 1.65 18.77 -7.00
N ASN A 59 1.80 17.51 -6.58
CA ASN A 59 1.73 16.41 -7.54
C ASN A 59 0.28 16.13 -7.99
N TYR A 60 0.15 15.51 -9.16
CA TYR A 60 -1.12 15.26 -9.84
C TYR A 60 -2.19 14.59 -8.96
N TYR A 61 -1.80 13.62 -8.14
CA TYR A 61 -2.71 12.88 -7.26
C TYR A 61 -2.75 13.40 -5.82
N ARG A 62 -2.06 14.51 -5.55
CA ARG A 62 -1.89 15.12 -4.22
C ARG A 62 -1.51 14.06 -3.18
N SER A 63 -0.55 13.21 -3.53
CA SER A 63 -0.14 12.06 -2.73
C SER A 63 0.99 12.41 -1.76
N LEU A 64 0.94 11.85 -0.55
CA LEU A 64 2.04 11.98 0.42
C LEU A 64 3.29 11.24 -0.08
N ILE A 65 3.10 9.99 -0.52
CA ILE A 65 4.17 9.11 -1.00
C ILE A 65 3.91 8.83 -2.48
N ASN A 66 4.86 9.20 -3.34
CA ASN A 66 4.84 8.84 -4.75
C ASN A 66 5.87 7.75 -5.03
N ILE A 67 5.44 6.70 -5.71
CA ILE A 67 6.27 5.56 -6.12
C ILE A 67 6.32 5.54 -7.63
N ARG A 68 7.52 5.44 -8.16
CA ARG A 68 7.83 5.26 -9.57
C ARG A 68 8.74 4.05 -9.72
N GLU A 69 8.68 3.45 -10.89
CA GLU A 69 9.71 2.53 -11.35
C GLU A 69 10.86 3.34 -11.98
N VAL A 70 12.07 2.80 -11.93
CA VAL A 70 13.22 3.37 -12.65
C VAL A 70 13.49 2.56 -13.91
N PRO A 71 13.49 3.19 -15.10
CA PRO A 71 14.03 2.57 -16.30
C PRO A 71 15.55 2.48 -16.20
N VAL A 72 16.10 1.31 -16.47
CA VAL A 72 17.55 1.06 -16.52
C VAL A 72 17.85 0.37 -17.84
N THR A 73 18.87 0.84 -18.56
CA THR A 73 19.35 0.16 -19.76
C THR A 73 20.32 -0.95 -19.38
N GLU A 74 19.94 -2.18 -19.64
CA GLU A 74 20.74 -3.38 -19.40
C GLU A 74 20.86 -4.17 -20.71
N ASN A 75 22.09 -4.47 -21.15
CA ASN A 75 22.36 -5.20 -22.38
C ASN A 75 21.57 -4.63 -23.59
N ASN A 76 21.57 -3.30 -23.75
CA ASN A 76 20.82 -2.56 -24.77
C ASN A 76 19.29 -2.73 -24.72
N ARG A 77 18.71 -3.17 -23.60
CA ARG A 77 17.26 -3.27 -23.36
C ARG A 77 16.86 -2.47 -22.14
N THR A 78 15.70 -1.82 -22.17
CA THR A 78 15.16 -1.11 -21.00
C THR A 78 14.49 -2.08 -20.04
N ALA A 79 15.10 -2.29 -18.88
CA ALA A 79 14.49 -2.93 -17.72
C ALA A 79 13.80 -1.88 -16.84
N TYR A 80 12.75 -2.28 -16.12
CA TYR A 80 12.04 -1.41 -15.19
C TYR A 80 12.04 -2.05 -13.82
N TYR A 81 12.53 -1.31 -12.82
CA TYR A 81 12.66 -1.81 -11.46
C TYR A 81 11.56 -1.26 -10.55
N PRO A 82 10.66 -2.13 -10.04
CA PRO A 82 9.61 -1.69 -9.14
C PRO A 82 10.12 -1.57 -7.70
N THR A 83 9.25 -1.07 -6.82
CA THR A 83 9.37 -1.28 -5.38
C THR A 83 8.68 -2.59 -5.00
N ALA A 84 9.42 -3.53 -4.41
CA ALA A 84 8.89 -4.84 -4.07
C ALA A 84 7.92 -4.80 -2.86
N LEU A 85 8.26 -4.03 -1.83
CA LEU A 85 7.43 -3.88 -0.63
C LEU A 85 7.55 -2.47 -0.06
N LEU A 86 6.39 -1.84 0.15
CA LEU A 86 6.26 -0.62 0.93
C LEU A 86 5.32 -0.86 2.11
N SER A 87 5.78 -0.51 3.31
CA SER A 87 4.96 -0.49 4.51
C SER A 87 4.78 0.94 5.01
N VAL A 88 3.54 1.41 5.07
CA VAL A 88 3.17 2.75 5.51
C VAL A 88 2.16 2.64 6.64
N PHE A 89 2.54 2.95 7.87
CA PHE A 89 1.61 2.78 8.98
C PHE A 89 1.80 3.71 10.16
N ASN A 90 0.72 3.97 10.89
CA ASN A 90 0.68 4.84 12.07
C ASN A 90 1.19 6.28 11.83
N ASN A 91 1.26 6.77 10.58
CA ASN A 91 1.68 8.15 10.32
C ASN A 91 0.55 9.14 10.63
N ASN A 92 0.89 10.29 11.20
CA ASN A 92 -0.03 11.39 11.45
C ASN A 92 0.21 12.51 10.43
N ILE A 93 -0.78 12.77 9.59
CA ILE A 93 -0.70 13.76 8.51
C ILE A 93 -1.65 14.91 8.85
N ARG A 94 -1.18 16.13 8.63
CA ARG A 94 -1.95 17.36 8.75
C ARG A 94 -1.81 18.11 7.45
N SER A 95 -2.80 17.93 6.58
CA SER A 95 -2.87 18.60 5.29
C SER A 95 -4.33 18.83 4.90
N THR A 96 -4.63 20.01 4.38
CA THR A 96 -5.96 20.36 3.86
C THR A 96 -6.19 19.87 2.44
N ASN A 97 -5.13 19.44 1.75
CA ASN A 97 -5.16 19.11 0.32
C ASN A 97 -4.58 17.72 0.00
N LEU A 98 -4.59 16.79 0.96
CA LEU A 98 -4.12 15.43 0.73
C LEU A 98 -5.21 14.60 0.05
N GLY A 99 -4.91 14.10 -1.16
CA GLY A 99 -5.79 13.18 -1.88
C GLY A 99 -5.59 11.72 -1.45
N ASN A 100 -4.34 11.27 -1.45
CA ASN A 100 -3.97 9.87 -1.22
C ASN A 100 -2.73 9.76 -0.33
N VAL A 101 -2.62 8.70 0.46
CA VAL A 101 -1.38 8.43 1.21
C VAL A 101 -0.30 7.93 0.26
N VAL A 102 -0.64 7.02 -0.64
CA VAL A 102 0.31 6.40 -1.57
C VAL A 102 -0.19 6.54 -3.00
N ASP A 103 0.72 6.80 -3.93
CA ASP A 103 0.47 6.77 -5.36
C ASP A 103 1.55 5.96 -6.09
N GLY A 104 1.16 4.92 -6.83
CA GLY A 104 2.06 4.03 -7.56
C GLY A 104 1.89 4.11 -9.08
N SER A 105 1.97 5.31 -9.66
CA SER A 105 1.82 5.51 -11.11
C SER A 105 2.98 4.90 -11.91
N SER A 106 2.68 3.87 -12.70
CA SER A 106 3.61 3.28 -13.67
C SER A 106 3.71 4.09 -14.96
N THR A 107 4.89 4.04 -15.59
CA THR A 107 5.15 4.61 -16.91
C THR A 107 5.36 3.53 -17.98
N SER A 108 5.59 2.27 -17.59
CA SER A 108 5.97 1.13 -18.44
C SER A 108 4.85 0.11 -18.64
N LYS A 109 3.65 0.36 -18.08
CA LYS A 109 2.54 -0.59 -17.93
C LYS A 109 2.84 -1.76 -16.96
N LYS A 110 4.02 -1.82 -16.34
CA LYS A 110 4.34 -2.76 -15.23
C LYS A 110 4.08 -2.13 -13.88
N ASP A 111 3.78 -2.92 -12.87
CA ASP A 111 3.46 -2.38 -11.53
C ASP A 111 4.68 -1.67 -10.92
N ALA A 112 4.52 -0.40 -10.51
CA ALA A 112 5.58 0.35 -9.82
C ALA A 112 5.76 -0.09 -8.34
N LEU A 113 4.75 -0.76 -7.78
CA LEU A 113 4.75 -1.32 -6.43
C LEU A 113 4.11 -2.71 -6.47
N GLN A 114 4.81 -3.72 -5.94
CA GLN A 114 4.29 -5.09 -5.85
C GLN A 114 3.42 -5.27 -4.59
N LEU A 115 3.95 -4.95 -3.41
CA LEU A 115 3.26 -5.16 -2.13
C LEU A 115 3.11 -3.87 -1.33
N LEU A 116 1.88 -3.56 -0.89
CA LEU A 116 1.58 -2.42 -0.02
C LEU A 116 0.99 -2.86 1.33
N PHE A 117 1.67 -2.55 2.43
CA PHE A 117 1.09 -2.58 3.76
C PHE A 117 0.68 -1.17 4.15
N LEU A 118 -0.62 -0.91 4.30
CA LEU A 118 -1.14 0.43 4.58
C LEU A 118 -2.11 0.38 5.76
N ASN A 119 -1.72 0.92 6.91
CA ASN A 119 -2.51 0.77 8.14
C ASN A 119 -2.43 1.97 9.08
N ASN A 120 -3.56 2.35 9.72
CA ASN A 120 -3.61 3.35 10.78
C ASN A 120 -3.00 4.75 10.50
N ASN A 121 -2.70 5.09 9.24
CA ASN A 121 -2.38 6.46 8.85
C ASN A 121 -3.59 7.39 9.03
N LYS A 122 -3.37 8.60 9.53
CA LYS A 122 -4.43 9.58 9.80
C LYS A 122 -4.13 10.86 9.03
N ASN A 123 -5.17 11.50 8.47
CA ASN A 123 -5.11 12.88 8.01
C ASN A 123 -6.08 13.74 8.83
N ASN A 124 -5.59 14.81 9.45
CA ASN A 124 -6.37 15.69 10.33
C ASN A 124 -7.17 14.91 11.39
N GLY A 125 -6.52 13.91 12.01
CA GLY A 125 -7.10 13.05 13.04
C GLY A 125 -8.00 11.91 12.53
N LYS A 126 -8.42 11.93 11.26
CA LYS A 126 -9.28 10.90 10.65
C LYS A 126 -8.45 9.85 9.94
N LEU A 127 -8.83 8.57 10.04
CA LEU A 127 -8.15 7.48 9.32
C LEU A 127 -8.22 7.72 7.80
N LEU A 128 -7.07 7.67 7.14
CA LEU A 128 -6.93 7.80 5.70
C LEU A 128 -5.93 6.74 5.20
N GLN A 129 -6.41 5.78 4.40
CA GLN A 129 -5.61 4.71 3.79
C GLN A 129 -5.83 4.65 2.26
N THR A 130 -6.08 5.79 1.62
CA THR A 130 -6.32 5.82 0.18
C THR A 130 -4.99 5.66 -0.56
N ALA A 131 -4.90 4.72 -1.50
CA ALA A 131 -3.82 4.65 -2.48
C ALA A 131 -4.37 4.66 -3.92
N ARG A 132 -3.56 5.10 -4.89
CA ARG A 132 -3.94 5.19 -6.32
C ARG A 132 -2.99 4.49 -7.30
N ASN A 133 -3.50 4.27 -8.52
CA ASN A 133 -2.90 3.62 -9.71
C ASN A 133 -2.85 2.09 -9.68
N TYR A 134 -1.91 1.43 -10.36
CA TYR A 134 -1.77 -0.05 -10.49
C TYR A 134 -1.76 -0.82 -9.15
N ILE A 135 -1.82 -0.11 -8.03
CA ILE A 135 -2.40 -0.55 -6.76
C ILE A 135 -3.94 -0.61 -6.92
N GLY A 136 -4.45 -1.55 -7.73
CA GLY A 136 -5.81 -1.53 -8.31
C GLY A 136 -6.97 -1.38 -7.31
N THR A 137 -6.79 -1.82 -6.06
CA THR A 137 -7.71 -1.56 -4.95
C THR A 137 -6.96 -1.58 -3.64
N THR A 138 -7.34 -0.70 -2.72
CA THR A 138 -6.73 -0.64 -1.39
C THR A 138 -7.77 -0.92 -0.31
N LEU A 139 -7.39 -1.73 0.69
CA LEU A 139 -8.20 -1.90 1.89
C LEU A 139 -8.13 -0.61 2.72
N LYS A 140 -9.27 0.01 2.99
CA LYS A 140 -9.36 1.26 3.76
C LYS A 140 -9.30 1.00 5.27
N SER A 141 -10.05 0.01 5.71
CA SER A 141 -10.21 -0.31 7.11
C SER A 141 -10.82 -1.69 7.26
N VAL A 142 -10.51 -2.34 8.37
CA VAL A 142 -11.08 -3.62 8.78
C VAL A 142 -11.59 -3.49 10.21
N THR A 143 -12.76 -4.05 10.45
CA THR A 143 -13.41 -4.10 11.76
C THR A 143 -14.06 -5.47 11.95
N TYR A 144 -13.97 -6.02 13.16
CA TYR A 144 -14.65 -7.25 13.53
C TYR A 144 -15.75 -6.94 14.54
N SER A 145 -16.97 -7.39 14.25
CA SER A 145 -18.14 -7.24 15.13
C SER A 145 -19.21 -8.24 14.72
N ASN A 146 -20.05 -8.69 15.65
CA ASN A 146 -21.18 -9.59 15.37
C ASN A 146 -20.80 -10.82 14.54
N LYS A 147 -19.67 -11.45 14.86
CA LYS A 147 -19.14 -12.63 14.17
C LYS A 147 -18.92 -12.43 12.65
N ALA A 148 -18.64 -11.20 12.23
CA ALA A 148 -18.31 -10.87 10.84
C ALA A 148 -17.12 -9.93 10.76
N LEU A 149 -16.21 -10.23 9.85
CA LEU A 149 -15.14 -9.31 9.47
C LEU A 149 -15.67 -8.40 8.36
N ARG A 150 -15.75 -7.11 8.68
CA ARG A 150 -16.19 -6.08 7.76
C ARG A 150 -15.00 -5.25 7.33
N GLY A 151 -14.99 -4.80 6.09
CA GLY A 151 -14.01 -3.83 5.68
C GLY A 151 -14.48 -2.97 4.53
N SER A 152 -13.87 -1.81 4.46
CA SER A 152 -14.12 -0.84 3.40
C SER A 152 -13.01 -0.91 2.38
N ILE A 153 -13.39 -0.80 1.11
CA ILE A 153 -12.46 -0.85 -0.02
C ILE A 153 -12.54 0.49 -0.72
N ILE A 154 -11.37 0.99 -1.10
CA ILE A 154 -11.28 2.13 -1.99
C ILE A 154 -11.08 1.57 -3.39
N TRP A 155 -12.07 1.81 -4.23
CA TRP A 155 -12.04 1.50 -5.65
C TRP A 155 -11.51 2.71 -6.42
N ASN A 156 -10.52 2.51 -7.29
CA ASN A 156 -10.13 3.55 -8.25
C ASN A 156 -11.31 3.85 -9.19
N ALA A 157 -11.44 5.08 -9.67
CA ALA A 157 -12.62 5.54 -10.41
C ALA A 157 -12.82 4.82 -11.77
N ASP A 158 -11.73 4.38 -12.37
CA ASP A 158 -11.61 3.63 -13.64
C ASP A 158 -11.50 2.12 -13.46
N GLU A 159 -11.44 1.63 -12.21
CA GLU A 159 -11.34 0.20 -11.94
C GLU A 159 -12.54 -0.59 -12.48
N THR A 160 -12.31 -1.70 -13.17
CA THR A 160 -13.34 -2.59 -13.73
C THR A 160 -13.09 -4.07 -13.42
N LYS A 161 -11.90 -4.42 -12.92
CA LYS A 161 -11.49 -5.80 -12.67
C LYS A 161 -12.12 -6.33 -11.39
N THR A 162 -12.40 -7.63 -11.40
CA THR A 162 -12.75 -8.38 -10.18
C THR A 162 -11.58 -8.37 -9.22
N LYS A 163 -11.88 -8.25 -7.91
CA LYS A 163 -10.91 -8.43 -6.84
C LYS A 163 -11.25 -9.63 -5.98
N TYR A 164 -10.27 -10.13 -5.25
CA TYR A 164 -10.40 -11.26 -4.33
C TYR A 164 -9.84 -10.86 -2.98
N ILE A 165 -10.63 -11.07 -1.93
CA ILE A 165 -10.17 -10.94 -0.54
C ILE A 165 -9.83 -12.31 0.01
N ARG A 166 -8.69 -12.37 0.68
CA ARG A 166 -8.25 -13.52 1.48
C ARG A 166 -7.92 -13.07 2.89
N ILE A 167 -8.35 -13.88 3.85
CA ILE A 167 -8.06 -13.71 5.27
C ILE A 167 -7.15 -14.85 5.70
N THR A 168 -5.97 -14.52 6.23
CA THR A 168 -5.01 -15.50 6.73
C THR A 168 -4.61 -15.20 8.17
N ASN A 169 -4.08 -16.21 8.86
CA ASN A 169 -3.28 -15.97 10.05
C ASN A 169 -1.91 -15.36 9.66
N LEU A 170 -1.09 -14.99 10.65
CA LEU A 170 0.22 -14.42 10.35
C LEU A 170 1.16 -15.35 9.56
N ALA A 171 0.99 -16.67 9.72
CA ALA A 171 1.71 -17.71 8.98
C ALA A 171 1.20 -17.92 7.53
N GLY A 172 0.19 -17.16 7.10
CA GLY A 172 -0.36 -17.26 5.74
C GLY A 172 -1.38 -18.37 5.54
N LYS A 173 -1.72 -19.17 6.55
CA LYS A 173 -2.77 -20.19 6.46
C LYS A 173 -4.13 -19.50 6.28
N PRO A 174 -4.91 -19.84 5.25
CA PRO A 174 -6.27 -19.31 5.05
C PRO A 174 -7.18 -19.64 6.24
N ILE A 175 -7.95 -18.65 6.70
CA ILE A 175 -8.96 -18.83 7.76
C ILE A 175 -10.35 -19.02 7.14
N THR A 176 -10.59 -18.45 5.95
CA THR A 176 -11.83 -18.61 5.18
C THR A 176 -11.53 -18.80 3.71
N PRO A 177 -12.50 -19.32 2.93
CA PRO A 177 -12.46 -19.23 1.47
C PRO A 177 -12.31 -17.79 0.98
N GLU A 178 -11.71 -17.65 -0.20
CA GLU A 178 -11.55 -16.35 -0.85
C GLU A 178 -12.90 -15.77 -1.29
N GLN A 179 -13.04 -14.45 -1.17
CA GLN A 179 -14.28 -13.74 -1.46
C GLN A 179 -14.09 -12.87 -2.69
N LYS A 180 -14.94 -13.08 -3.70
CA LYS A 180 -14.95 -12.31 -4.94
C LYS A 180 -15.64 -10.97 -4.72
N LEU A 181 -15.09 -9.91 -5.29
CA LEU A 181 -15.60 -8.55 -5.21
C LEU A 181 -15.63 -7.90 -6.58
N ILE A 182 -16.70 -7.17 -6.85
CA ILE A 182 -16.92 -6.48 -8.12
C ILE A 182 -17.37 -5.05 -7.81
N LYS A 183 -16.69 -4.07 -8.42
CA LYS A 183 -17.03 -2.66 -8.28
C LYS A 183 -18.44 -2.41 -8.82
N GLY A 184 -19.35 -1.99 -7.96
CA GLY A 184 -20.77 -1.79 -8.27
C GLY A 184 -21.65 -2.45 -7.22
N SER A 185 -21.50 -3.76 -7.01
CA SER A 185 -22.27 -4.51 -6.01
C SER A 185 -21.72 -4.36 -4.59
N THR A 186 -20.43 -4.07 -4.43
CA THR A 186 -19.76 -4.10 -3.13
C THR A 186 -18.76 -2.95 -2.96
N ARG A 187 -19.19 -1.86 -2.31
CA ARG A 187 -18.25 -0.82 -1.81
C ARG A 187 -17.48 -1.28 -0.57
N ASN A 188 -18.10 -2.17 0.20
CA ASN A 188 -17.58 -2.79 1.41
C ASN A 188 -17.74 -4.31 1.29
N PHE A 189 -17.02 -5.06 2.12
CA PHE A 189 -17.21 -6.49 2.29
C PHE A 189 -17.67 -6.80 3.72
N SER A 190 -18.41 -7.90 3.87
CA SER A 190 -18.78 -8.48 5.16
C SER A 190 -18.67 -9.99 5.06
N ILE A 191 -17.72 -10.57 5.78
CA ILE A 191 -17.43 -12.01 5.72
C ILE A 191 -17.81 -12.61 7.08
N PRO A 192 -18.86 -13.43 7.16
CA PRO A 192 -19.19 -14.16 8.38
C PRO A 192 -18.02 -15.08 8.76
N ILE A 193 -17.47 -14.90 9.96
CA ILE A 193 -16.29 -15.61 10.43
C ILE A 193 -16.21 -15.57 11.95
N LYS A 194 -15.90 -16.72 12.56
CA LYS A 194 -15.57 -16.78 13.99
C LYS A 194 -14.07 -16.54 14.14
N LEU A 195 -13.71 -15.44 14.79
CA LEU A 195 -12.33 -15.09 15.10
C LEU A 195 -12.17 -15.03 16.62
N VAL A 196 -11.01 -15.49 17.09
CA VAL A 196 -10.67 -15.44 18.51
C VAL A 196 -10.12 -14.05 18.83
N ARG A 197 -10.66 -13.44 19.89
CA ARG A 197 -10.21 -12.14 20.41
C ARG A 197 -8.74 -12.21 20.77
N GLY A 198 -7.97 -11.17 20.46
CA GLY A 198 -6.53 -11.14 20.72
C GLY A 198 -5.67 -11.79 19.63
N ASN A 199 -6.27 -12.45 18.63
CA ASN A 199 -5.49 -12.93 17.48
C ASN A 199 -5.22 -11.81 16.46
N GLN A 200 -4.04 -11.87 15.84
CA GLN A 200 -3.72 -11.06 14.67
C GLN A 200 -3.98 -11.84 13.39
N ILE A 201 -4.57 -11.16 12.42
CA ILE A 201 -4.85 -11.70 11.09
C ILE A 201 -4.30 -10.76 10.01
N LYS A 202 -4.04 -11.32 8.84
CA LYS A 202 -3.74 -10.55 7.62
C LYS A 202 -4.98 -10.57 6.73
N VAL A 203 -5.43 -9.39 6.32
CA VAL A 203 -6.48 -9.23 5.31
C VAL A 203 -5.84 -8.69 4.06
N GLN A 204 -5.97 -9.41 2.96
CA GLN A 204 -5.28 -9.12 1.70
C GLN A 204 -6.29 -8.99 0.56
N ILE A 205 -6.05 -8.06 -0.36
CA ILE A 205 -6.84 -7.90 -1.58
C ILE A 205 -5.94 -7.95 -2.82
N SER A 206 -6.34 -8.76 -3.81
CA SER A 206 -5.63 -8.94 -5.09
C SER A 206 -6.62 -8.94 -6.26
N GLU A 207 -6.12 -8.71 -7.48
CA GLU A 207 -6.90 -8.87 -8.72
C GLU A 207 -6.97 -10.34 -9.19
N SER A 208 -6.03 -11.18 -8.75
CA SER A 208 -5.89 -12.56 -9.20
C SER A 208 -6.25 -13.55 -8.09
N LYS A 209 -7.22 -14.43 -8.36
CA LYS A 209 -7.63 -15.50 -7.44
C LYS A 209 -6.43 -16.41 -7.16
N GLY A 210 -6.19 -16.75 -5.89
CA GLY A 210 -5.05 -17.57 -5.48
C GLY A 210 -3.65 -16.95 -5.64
N ASN A 211 -3.51 -15.83 -6.36
CA ASN A 211 -2.23 -15.15 -6.56
C ASN A 211 -2.22 -13.78 -5.88
N TYR A 212 -1.45 -13.68 -4.80
CA TYR A 212 -1.33 -12.46 -3.99
C TYR A 212 0.11 -11.93 -4.03
N THR A 213 0.85 -12.12 -5.12
CA THR A 213 2.16 -11.46 -5.27
C THR A 213 2.00 -9.94 -5.34
N ASN A 214 0.94 -9.46 -6.00
CA ASN A 214 0.60 -8.04 -6.09
C ASN A 214 -0.67 -7.75 -5.28
N ASN A 215 -0.53 -7.16 -4.09
CA ASN A 215 -1.66 -6.99 -3.18
C ASN A 215 -1.54 -5.76 -2.25
N SER A 216 -2.68 -5.38 -1.67
CA SER A 216 -2.76 -4.50 -0.49
C SER A 216 -3.12 -5.33 0.74
N THR A 217 -2.42 -5.12 1.85
CA THR A 217 -2.62 -5.86 3.10
C THR A 217 -2.88 -4.91 4.28
N ILE A 218 -3.84 -5.29 5.13
CA ILE A 218 -4.01 -4.76 6.50
C ILE A 218 -3.70 -5.86 7.50
N LEU A 219 -2.83 -5.56 8.47
CA LEU A 219 -2.69 -6.35 9.69
C LEU A 219 -3.76 -5.89 10.69
N TYR A 220 -4.63 -6.81 11.10
CA TYR A 220 -5.74 -6.52 11.99
C TYR A 220 -5.64 -7.34 13.28
N GLN A 221 -5.68 -6.64 14.40
CA GLN A 221 -5.81 -7.22 15.73
C GLN A 221 -7.30 -7.39 16.05
N VAL A 222 -7.75 -8.64 16.24
CA VAL A 222 -9.14 -8.94 16.58
C VAL A 222 -9.45 -8.40 17.97
N LYS A 223 -10.38 -7.45 18.03
CA LYS A 223 -10.78 -6.74 19.25
C LYS A 223 -11.90 -7.43 19.99
#